data_AF-A0A2S3ZAC1-F1
#
_entry.id   AF-A0A2S3ZAC1-F1
#
_cell.length_a   1.000
_cell.length_b   1.000
_cell.length_c   1.000
_cell.angle_alpha   90.00
_cell.angle_beta   90.00
_cell.angle_gamma   90.00
#
_symmetry.space_group_name_H-M   'P 1'
#
loop_
_entity.id
_entity.type
_entity.pdbx_description
1 polymer ?
#
loop_
_entity_poly.entity_id
_entity_poly.type
_entity_poly.pdbx_seq_one_letter_code
_entity_poly.pdbx_strand_id
1 'polypeptide(L)' 'MLRVIIVLAGLPEPECNDNVFDENGRFLARGDLVYPEYTLLQFTDDDLLDPAALAARITRRLRARGW' A
#
# COMPACT_ATOMS: atom_id res chain seq x y z
N MET A 1 17.35 -4.62 -4.65
CA MET A 1 17.88 -4.73 -3.27
C MET A 1 16.78 -4.61 -2.21
N LEU A 2 15.77 -3.74 -2.38
CA LEU A 2 14.71 -3.48 -1.41
C LEU A 2 14.01 -4.75 -0.85
N ARG A 3 13.66 -5.73 -1.70
CA ARG A 3 13.05 -7.00 -1.26
C ARG A 3 13.83 -7.69 -0.12
N VAL A 4 15.15 -7.75 -0.23
CA VAL A 4 15.99 -8.40 0.79
C VAL A 4 15.94 -7.62 2.10
N ILE A 5 16.04 -6.29 2.01
CA ILE A 5 16.04 -5.41 3.19
C ILE A 5 14.75 -5.59 4.00
N ILE A 6 13.59 -5.56 3.34
CA ILE A 6 12.30 -5.61 4.03
C ILE A 6 12.01 -6.99 4.64
N VAL A 7 12.40 -8.08 3.97
CA VAL A 7 12.26 -9.44 4.51
C VAL A 7 13.18 -9.64 5.72
N LEU A 8 14.43 -9.17 5.64
CA LEU A 8 15.34 -9.23 6.79
C LEU A 8 14.89 -8.34 7.95
N ALA A 9 14.10 -7.29 7.68
CA ALA A 9 13.46 -6.47 8.70
C ALA A 9 12.20 -7.12 9.31
N GLY A 10 11.83 -8.33 8.88
CA GLY A 10 10.72 -9.11 9.44
C GLY A 10 9.36 -8.91 8.76
N LEU A 11 9.31 -8.18 7.63
CA LEU A 11 8.09 -8.16 6.83
C LEU A 11 7.89 -9.51 6.12
N PRO A 12 6.64 -9.89 5.80
CA PRO A 12 6.35 -11.03 4.94
C PRO A 12 7.09 -10.94 3.61
N GLU A 13 7.27 -12.06 2.93
CA GLU A 13 7.86 -12.05 1.58
C GLU A 13 6.85 -11.50 0.56
N PRO A 14 7.22 -10.46 -0.23
CA PRO A 14 6.33 -9.91 -1.25
C PRO A 14 6.34 -10.71 -2.55
N GLU A 15 5.23 -10.69 -3.26
CA GLU A 15 5.14 -11.15 -4.65
C GLU A 15 5.80 -10.14 -5.58
N CYS A 16 6.65 -10.61 -6.50
CA CYS A 16 7.48 -9.73 -7.32
C CYS A 16 6.96 -9.59 -8.75
N ASN A 17 6.87 -8.36 -9.24
CA ASN A 17 6.45 -8.03 -10.60
C ASN A 17 5.07 -8.60 -10.97
N ASP A 18 4.13 -8.62 -10.02
CA ASP A 18 2.80 -9.18 -10.19
C ASP A 18 1.77 -8.15 -10.66
N ASN A 19 0.70 -8.62 -11.31
CA ASN A 19 -0.36 -7.78 -11.87
C ASN A 19 -1.44 -7.50 -10.83
N VAL A 20 -1.70 -6.23 -10.58
CA VAL A 20 -2.73 -5.77 -9.65
C VAL A 20 -4.00 -5.43 -10.42
N PHE A 21 -5.13 -5.96 -9.95
CA PHE A 21 -6.45 -5.74 -10.52
C PHE A 21 -7.37 -5.05 -9.50
N ASP A 22 -8.39 -4.34 -9.99
CA ASP A 22 -9.47 -3.87 -9.14
C ASP A 22 -10.49 -4.98 -8.83
N GLU A 23 -11.48 -4.65 -8.02
CA GLU A 23 -12.58 -5.56 -7.62
C GLU A 23 -13.44 -6.05 -8.80
N ASN A 24 -13.41 -5.38 -9.95
CA ASN A 24 -14.10 -5.78 -11.17
C ASN A 24 -13.17 -6.56 -12.14
N GLY A 25 -11.95 -6.90 -11.72
CA GLY A 25 -10.95 -7.58 -12.54
C GLY A 25 -10.27 -6.68 -13.58
N ARG A 26 -10.42 -5.35 -13.48
CA ARG A 26 -9.72 -4.41 -14.37
C ARG A 26 -8.26 -4.29 -13.95
N PHE A 27 -7.35 -4.43 -14.92
CA PHE A 27 -5.92 -4.21 -14.69
C PHE A 27 -5.65 -2.76 -14.25
N LEU A 28 -4.94 -2.61 -13.12
CA LEU A 28 -4.55 -1.32 -12.56
C LEU A 28 -3.08 -1.03 -12.85
N ALA A 29 -2.19 -1.96 -12.50
CA ALA A 29 -0.76 -1.78 -12.61
C ALA A 29 -0.02 -3.11 -12.47
N ARG A 30 1.29 -3.10 -12.80
CA ARG A 30 2.22 -4.16 -12.43
C ARG A 30 3.08 -3.67 -11.27
N GLY A 31 2.98 -4.33 -10.12
CA GLY A 31 3.69 -3.93 -8.90
C GLY A 31 5.03 -4.65 -8.78
N ASP A 32 6.09 -3.90 -8.48
CA ASP A 32 7.43 -4.49 -8.28
C ASP A 32 7.48 -5.40 -7.05
N LEU A 33 6.77 -5.01 -5.97
CA LEU A 33 6.62 -5.75 -4.71
C LEU A 33 5.17 -5.62 -4.23
N VAL A 34 4.44 -6.72 -4.22
CA VAL A 34 3.00 -6.77 -3.93
C VAL A 34 2.76 -7.60 -2.67
N TYR A 35 1.82 -7.13 -1.84
CA TYR A 35 1.34 -7.83 -0.66
C TYR A 35 -0.18 -8.04 -0.80
N PRO A 36 -0.64 -9.11 -1.48
CA PRO A 36 -2.05 -9.25 -1.85
C PRO A 36 -3.01 -9.32 -0.66
N GLU A 37 -2.54 -9.88 0.46
CA GLU A 37 -3.32 -10.00 1.69
C GLU A 37 -3.37 -8.71 2.53
N TYR A 38 -2.59 -7.68 2.16
CA TYR A 38 -2.43 -6.48 2.95
C TYR A 38 -3.03 -5.26 2.24
N THR A 39 -3.70 -4.41 3.00
CA THR A 39 -4.08 -3.08 2.51
C THR A 39 -2.92 -2.11 2.74
N LEU A 40 -2.27 -1.69 1.66
CA LEU A 40 -1.23 -0.66 1.71
C LEU A 40 -1.85 0.74 1.64
N LEU A 41 -1.43 1.63 2.54
CA LEU A 41 -1.67 3.06 2.39
C LEU A 41 -0.39 3.74 1.90
N GLN A 42 -0.51 4.42 0.75
CA GLN A 42 0.55 5.26 0.21
C GLN A 42 0.35 6.71 0.65
N PHE A 43 1.47 7.37 0.94
CA PHE A 43 1.58 8.80 1.10
C PHE A 43 2.86 9.29 0.41
N THR A 44 2.89 10.56 0.05
CA THR A 44 4.04 11.23 -0.59
C THR A 44 4.64 12.29 0.33
N ASP A 45 5.77 12.86 -0.06
CA ASP A 45 6.40 13.95 0.69
C ASP A 45 5.47 15.18 0.81
N ASP A 46 4.65 15.44 -0.21
CA ASP A 46 3.63 16.50 -0.17
C ASP A 46 2.60 16.27 0.95
N ASP A 47 2.26 15.02 1.25
CA ASP A 47 1.36 14.72 2.36
C ASP A 47 1.95 15.08 3.73
N LEU A 48 3.29 15.21 3.83
CA LEU A 48 3.97 15.65 5.05
C LEU A 48 3.89 17.16 5.26
N LEU A 49 3.51 17.94 4.23
CA LEU A 49 3.29 19.37 4.34
C LEU A 49 2.04 19.71 5.19
N ASP A 50 1.06 18.81 5.22
CA ASP A 50 -0.10 18.88 6.10
C ASP A 50 -0.42 17.50 6.72
N PRO A 51 0.28 17.14 7.81
CA PRO A 51 0.08 15.87 8.50
C PRO A 51 -1.35 15.71 9.06
N ALA A 52 -2.03 16.80 9.38
CA ALA A 52 -3.40 16.77 9.90
C ALA A 52 -4.38 16.36 8.78
N ALA A 53 -4.23 16.92 7.58
CA ALA A 53 -5.00 16.50 6.41
C ALA A 53 -4.70 15.03 6.04
N LEU A 54 -3.45 14.59 6.10
CA LEU A 54 -3.08 13.19 5.90
C LEU A 54 -3.79 12.27 6.91
N ALA A 55 -3.72 12.58 8.21
CA ALA A 55 -4.36 11.80 9.26
C ALA A 55 -5.89 11.73 9.09
N ALA A 56 -6.53 12.85 8.73
CA ALA A 56 -7.96 12.90 8.45
C ALA A 56 -8.33 12.01 7.23
N ARG A 57 -7.51 12.03 6.17
CA ARG A 57 -7.69 11.18 4.98
C ARG A 57 -7.56 9.70 5.32
N ILE A 58 -6.55 9.31 6.10
CA ILE A 58 -6.34 7.94 6.57
C ILE A 58 -7.54 7.48 7.41
N THR A 59 -7.95 8.28 8.39
CA THR A 59 -9.10 7.99 9.27
C THR A 59 -10.36 7.74 8.46
N ARG A 60 -10.64 8.59 7.46
CA ARG A 60 -11.80 8.43 6.57
C ARG A 60 -11.75 7.11 5.78
N ARG A 61 -10.57 6.72 5.27
CA ARG A 61 -10.40 5.47 4.50
C ARG A 61 -10.56 4.23 5.37
N LEU A 62 -10.05 4.26 6.60
CA LEU A 62 -10.19 3.15 7.55
C LEU A 62 -11.67 2.93 7.91
N ARG A 63 -12.39 4.01 8.28
CA ARG A 63 -13.82 3.94 8.59
C ARG A 63 -14.65 3.39 7.43
N ALA A 64 -14.36 3.80 6.20
CA ALA A 64 -15.07 3.30 5.01
C ALA A 64 -14.88 1.79 4.78
N ARG A 65 -13.85 1.18 5.39
CA ARG A 65 -13.54 -0.26 5.30
C ARG A 65 -13.98 -1.03 6.56
N GLY A 66 -14.67 -0.38 7.49
CA GLY A 66 -15.16 -1.00 8.73
C GLY A 66 -14.12 -1.15 9.83
N TRP A 67 -13.04 -0.36 9.78
CA TRP A 67 -12.01 -0.28 10.82
C TRP A 67 -12.26 0.88 11.78
#